data_AF-A0A2G3A4Q5-F1
#
_entry.id   AF-A0A2G3A4Q5-F1
#
_cell.length_a   1.000
_cell.length_b   1.000
_cell.length_c   1.000
_cell.angle_alpha   90.00
_cell.angle_beta   90.00
_cell.angle_gamma   90.00
#
_symmetry.space_group_name_H-M   'P 1'
#
loop_
_entity.id
_entity.type
_entity.pdbx_description
1 polymer ?
#
loop_
_entity_poly.entity_id
_entity_poly.type
_entity_poly.pdbx_seq_one_letter_code
_entity_poly.pdbx_strand_id
1 'polypeptide(L)'
;MLLHRNDAACSAKGFYTHEAFIEATRSFHGFGTTGDTNTRKKEIAAFLAQTSQETSGGWATAPDGAYSWEYCFKQEQRNPGDYCVAN
;
A
#
# COMPACT_ATOMS: atom_id res chain seq x y z
N MET A 1 3.49 8.54 -6.35
CA MET A 1 3.23 7.55 -5.28
C MET A 1 3.56 6.17 -5.82
N LEU A 2 4.10 5.30 -4.98
CA LEU A 2 4.44 3.90 -5.31
C LEU A 2 5.45 3.75 -6.46
N LEU A 3 6.50 4.58 -6.45
CA LEU A 3 7.48 4.68 -7.53
C LEU A 3 8.30 3.40 -7.68
N HIS A 4 8.80 2.85 -6.57
CA HIS A 4 9.70 1.70 -6.56
C HIS A 4 9.03 0.36 -6.25
N ARG A 5 7.68 0.29 -6.19
CA ARG A 5 6.95 -0.95 -5.86
C ARG A 5 7.28 -2.15 -6.78
N ASN A 6 7.72 -1.86 -8.00
CA ASN A 6 8.07 -2.86 -9.03
C ASN A 6 9.58 -3.01 -9.22
N ASP A 7 10.40 -2.42 -8.34
CA ASP A 7 11.83 -2.64 -8.33
C ASP A 7 12.14 -4.13 -8.09
N ALA A 8 13.28 -4.60 -8.61
CA ALA A 8 13.69 -6.00 -8.46
C ALA A 8 13.95 -6.40 -6.99
N ALA A 9 14.26 -5.45 -6.12
CA ALA A 9 14.42 -5.68 -4.69
C ALA A 9 13.09 -5.89 -3.95
N CYS A 10 11.94 -5.59 -4.58
CA CYS A 10 10.63 -5.73 -3.96
C CYS A 10 10.01 -7.11 -4.20
N SER A 11 9.74 -7.83 -3.11
CA SER A 11 9.09 -9.15 -3.16
C SER A 11 7.66 -9.12 -3.72
N ALA A 12 7.01 -7.96 -3.70
CA ALA A 12 5.68 -7.73 -4.26
C ALA A 12 5.71 -7.21 -5.70
N LYS A 13 6.86 -7.18 -6.38
CA LYS A 13 6.98 -6.71 -7.76
C LYS A 13 5.93 -7.34 -8.67
N GLY A 14 5.16 -6.49 -9.35
CA GLY A 14 4.09 -6.88 -10.27
C GLY A 14 2.76 -7.27 -9.61
N PHE A 15 2.67 -7.35 -8.28
CA PHE A 15 1.45 -7.72 -7.57
C PHE A 15 0.46 -6.55 -7.45
N TYR A 16 0.94 -5.37 -7.06
CA TYR A 16 0.11 -4.19 -6.86
C TYR A 16 -0.10 -3.40 -8.15
N THR A 17 -1.13 -3.78 -8.91
CA THR A 17 -1.52 -3.10 -10.15
C THR A 17 -2.56 -2.01 -9.88
N HIS A 18 -2.61 -0.99 -10.75
CA HIS A 18 -3.61 0.06 -10.64
C HIS A 18 -5.01 -0.51 -10.93
N GLU A 19 -5.09 -1.46 -11.86
CA GLU A 19 -6.31 -2.15 -12.25
C GLU A 19 -6.92 -2.91 -11.07
N ALA A 20 -6.11 -3.68 -10.33
CA ALA A 20 -6.57 -4.40 -9.14
C ALA A 20 -7.03 -3.45 -8.04
N PHE A 21 -6.34 -2.31 -7.85
CA PHE A 21 -6.79 -1.29 -6.92
C PHE A 21 -8.16 -0.73 -7.31
N ILE A 22 -8.33 -0.30 -8.57
CA ILE A 22 -9.61 0.23 -9.05
C ILE A 22 -10.73 -0.83 -9.03
N GLU A 23 -10.41 -2.09 -9.30
CA GLU A 23 -11.38 -3.18 -9.18
C GLU A 23 -11.83 -3.38 -7.73
N ALA A 24 -10.88 -3.40 -6.79
CA ALA A 24 -11.19 -3.52 -5.36
C ALA A 24 -12.04 -2.35 -4.84
N THR A 25 -11.74 -1.11 -5.23
CA THR A 25 -12.50 0.06 -4.77
C THR A 25 -13.97 0.04 -5.22
N ARG A 26 -14.29 -0.61 -6.35
CA ARG A 26 -15.69 -0.76 -6.81
C ARG A 26 -16.57 -1.54 -5.82
N SER A 27 -15.99 -2.42 -5.02
CA SER A 27 -16.70 -3.14 -3.96
C SER A 27 -17.03 -2.24 -2.75
N PHE A 28 -16.41 -1.07 -2.64
CA PHE A 28 -16.56 -0.13 -1.52
C PHE A 28 -17.06 1.21 -2.03
N HIS A 29 -18.35 1.31 -2.30
CA HIS A 29 -18.97 2.43 -3.02
C HIS A 29 -18.70 3.82 -2.40
N GLY A 30 -18.44 3.90 -1.08
CA GLY A 30 -18.13 5.15 -0.38
C GLY A 30 -16.65 5.58 -0.43
N PHE A 31 -15.75 4.68 -0.78
CA PHE A 31 -14.31 4.92 -0.76
C PHE A 31 -13.90 5.87 -1.89
N GLY A 32 -13.32 7.03 -1.54
CA GLY A 32 -12.88 8.04 -2.49
C GLY A 32 -14.01 8.79 -3.19
N THR A 33 -15.26 8.59 -2.76
CA THR A 33 -16.47 9.20 -3.36
C THR A 33 -17.29 9.99 -2.34
N THR A 34 -16.94 9.92 -1.05
CA THR A 34 -17.66 10.59 0.03
C THR A 34 -17.18 12.04 0.23
N GLY A 35 -18.13 12.98 0.38
CA GLY A 35 -17.82 14.40 0.63
C GLY A 35 -17.35 15.17 -0.61
N ASP A 36 -16.69 16.31 -0.37
CA ASP A 36 -16.13 17.17 -1.42
C ASP A 36 -14.80 16.62 -1.99
N THR A 37 -14.32 17.21 -3.08
CA THR A 37 -13.09 16.79 -3.76
C THR A 37 -11.85 16.76 -2.86
N ASN A 38 -11.71 17.69 -1.92
CA ASN A 38 -10.57 17.67 -0.99
C ASN A 38 -10.70 16.54 0.01
N THR A 39 -11.91 16.28 0.51
CA THR A 39 -12.19 15.13 1.40
C THR A 39 -11.87 13.81 0.71
N ARG A 40 -12.32 13.61 -0.54
CA ARG A 40 -12.01 12.40 -1.34
C ARG A 40 -10.52 12.22 -1.59
N LYS A 41 -9.81 13.31 -1.93
CA LYS A 41 -8.35 13.28 -2.10
C LYS A 41 -7.63 12.92 -0.81
N LYS A 42 -8.08 13.46 0.33
CA LYS A 42 -7.52 13.14 1.65
C LYS A 42 -7.75 11.68 2.03
N GLU A 43 -8.93 11.13 1.76
CA GLU A 43 -9.23 9.71 2.01
C GLU A 43 -8.29 8.80 1.24
N ILE A 44 -8.13 9.02 -0.07
CA ILE A 44 -7.22 8.24 -0.91
C ILE A 44 -5.77 8.39 -0.43
N ALA A 45 -5.34 9.62 -0.13
CA ALA A 45 -3.99 9.87 0.36
C ALA A 45 -3.73 9.20 1.72
N ALA A 46 -4.69 9.22 2.64
CA ALA A 46 -4.57 8.61 3.96
C ALA A 46 -4.55 7.07 3.86
N PHE A 47 -5.42 6.48 3.04
CA PHE A 47 -5.43 5.05 2.77
C PHE A 47 -4.08 4.59 2.19
N LEU A 48 -3.61 5.28 1.14
CA LEU A 48 -2.33 4.95 0.52
C LEU A 48 -1.17 5.15 1.50
N ALA A 49 -1.16 6.22 2.30
CA ALA A 49 -0.08 6.45 3.28
C ALA A 49 0.00 5.36 4.36
N GLN A 50 -1.14 4.95 4.92
CA GLN A 50 -1.18 3.89 5.94
C GLN A 50 -0.69 2.55 5.36
N THR A 51 -1.28 2.13 4.24
CA THR A 51 -0.90 0.87 3.57
C THR A 51 0.53 0.91 3.01
N SER A 52 1.02 2.08 2.60
CA SER A 52 2.41 2.32 2.23
C SER A 52 3.36 2.02 3.39
N GLN A 53 3.01 2.43 4.62
CA GLN A 53 3.81 2.17 5.81
C GLN A 53 3.86 0.67 6.14
N GLU A 54 2.73 -0.02 6.08
CA GLU A 54 2.63 -1.48 6.33
C GLU A 54 3.45 -2.32 5.35
N THR A 55 3.66 -1.81 4.13
CA THR A 55 4.29 -2.53 3.02
C THR A 55 5.63 -1.93 2.60
N SER A 56 6.18 -1.02 3.41
CA SER A 56 7.36 -0.23 3.07
C SER A 56 8.62 -1.09 2.97
N GLY A 57 9.36 -0.90 1.88
CA GLY A 57 10.75 -1.34 1.72
C GLY A 57 11.77 -0.21 1.85
N GLY A 58 11.35 0.99 2.25
CA GLY A 58 12.20 2.16 2.31
C GLY A 58 13.19 2.15 3.49
N TRP A 59 14.36 2.71 3.26
CA TRP A 59 15.40 2.97 4.27
C TRP A 59 15.87 4.43 4.19
N ALA A 60 16.66 4.88 5.18
CA ALA A 60 17.02 6.29 5.35
C ALA A 60 17.69 6.94 4.12
N THR A 61 18.41 6.18 3.31
CA THR A 61 19.16 6.64 2.12
C THR A 61 18.65 5.99 0.83
N ALA A 62 17.39 5.54 0.81
CA ALA A 62 16.82 4.92 -0.37
C ALA A 62 16.77 5.90 -1.56
N PRO A 63 16.98 5.43 -2.80
CA PRO A 63 16.77 6.25 -4.00
C PRO A 63 15.39 6.92 -3.97
N ASP A 64 15.34 8.21 -4.26
CA ASP A 64 14.11 9.04 -4.20
C ASP A 64 13.44 9.10 -2.81
N GLY A 65 14.18 8.77 -1.75
CA GLY A 65 13.75 8.83 -0.36
C GLY A 65 12.95 7.62 0.12
N ALA A 66 12.90 7.45 1.45
CA ALA A 66 12.24 6.30 2.09
C ALA A 66 10.75 6.15 1.70
N TYR A 67 10.06 7.25 1.46
CA TYR A 67 8.63 7.27 1.12
C TYR A 67 8.35 7.02 -0.36
N SER A 68 9.35 6.61 -1.16
CA SER A 68 9.15 6.21 -2.57
C SER A 68 9.17 4.68 -2.76
N TRP A 69 9.46 3.93 -1.69
CA TRP A 69 9.68 2.47 -1.64
C TRP A 69 8.50 1.72 -1.00
N GLU A 70 7.33 2.28 -1.14
CA GLU A 70 6.10 1.78 -0.55
C GLU A 70 5.55 0.63 -1.41
N TYR A 71 4.67 -0.22 -0.85
CA TYR A 71 4.09 -1.35 -1.58
C TYR A 71 5.14 -2.34 -2.12
N CYS A 72 6.24 -2.49 -1.39
CA CYS A 72 7.38 -3.35 -1.74
C CYS A 72 7.21 -4.79 -1.23
N PHE A 73 6.48 -4.98 -0.14
CA PHE A 73 6.14 -6.27 0.46
C PHE A 73 4.63 -6.54 0.39
N LYS A 74 4.25 -7.81 0.26
CA LYS A 74 2.86 -8.30 0.28
C LYS A 74 2.55 -9.32 1.37
N GLN A 75 3.57 -9.69 2.12
CA GLN A 75 3.54 -10.66 3.21
C GLN A 75 4.41 -10.12 4.33
N GLU A 76 4.02 -10.41 5.57
CA GLU A 76 4.78 -10.00 6.73
C GLU A 76 6.20 -10.56 6.69
N GLN A 77 7.16 -9.69 6.99
CA GLN A 77 8.57 -10.06 7.06
C GLN A 77 8.90 -10.54 8.48
N ARG A 78 9.57 -11.69 8.59
CA ARG A 78 9.92 -12.33 9.89
C ARG A 78 8.68 -12.65 10.74
N ASN A 79 7.66 -13.20 10.11
CA ASN A 79 6.39 -13.57 10.74
C ASN A 79 6.60 -14.41 12.03
N PRO A 80 6.12 -13.94 13.21
CA PRO A 80 6.27 -14.63 14.48
C PRO A 80 5.30 -15.80 14.70
N GLY A 81 4.27 -16.01 13.85
CA GLY A 81 3.30 -17.08 14.05
C GLY A 81 2.21 -17.18 12.98
N ASP A 82 1.21 -18.03 13.20
CA ASP A 82 0.11 -18.24 12.26
C ASP A 82 -1.11 -17.33 12.53
N TYR A 83 -1.07 -16.54 13.61
CA TYR A 83 -2.17 -15.69 14.07
C TYR A 83 -3.47 -16.46 14.39
N CYS A 84 -3.37 -17.77 14.68
CA CYS A 84 -4.50 -18.58 15.10
C CYS A 84 -4.80 -18.37 16.59
N VAL A 85 -5.98 -17.80 16.90
CA VAL A 85 -6.51 -17.73 18.26
C VAL A 85 -7.66 -18.70 18.39
N ALA A 86 -7.52 -19.71 19.27
CA ALA A 86 -8.59 -20.66 19.53
C ALA A 86 -9.76 -19.95 20.25
N ASN A 87 -10.98 -20.23 19.79
CA ASN A 87 -12.23 -19.77 20.42
C ASN A 87 -12.61 -20.63 21.63
#